data_AF-A0A971DTF6-F1
#
_entry.id   AF-A0A971DTF6-F1
#
_cell.length_a   1.000
_cell.length_b   1.000
_cell.length_c   1.000
_cell.angle_alpha   90.00
_cell.angle_beta   90.00
_cell.angle_gamma   90.00
#
_symmetry.space_group_name_H-M   'P 1'
#
loop_
_entity.id
_entity.type
_entity.pdbx_description
1 polymer ?
#
loop_
_entity_poly.entity_id
_entity_poly.type
_entity_poly.pdbx_seq_one_letter_code
_entity_poly.pdbx_strand_id
1 'polypeptide(L)'
;MIGYYHSSAIVIYKGMEVKLFFCKASKRGSYNILLTTNTALNFNQAYKIYANRWSIEVFFRESKQHLQLGKCQSQDFDAQIAATTLCILQYNLLAVARRFSAYQTTGELFREIEKDTLQLTISEHIWQIIIELVAEIAEILNIDPEELILELVSENQRLAKFINLKPLRQAG
;
A
#
# COMPACT_ATOMS: atom_id res chain seq x y z
N MET A 1 -10.21 0.95 -11.08
CA MET A 1 -10.04 2.43 -11.06
C MET A 1 -11.41 3.04 -10.78
N ILE A 2 -11.59 3.74 -9.66
CA ILE A 2 -12.92 4.21 -9.18
C ILE A 2 -13.50 5.18 -10.22
N GLY A 3 -14.62 4.81 -10.83
CA GLY A 3 -15.21 5.53 -11.97
C GLY A 3 -15.88 6.84 -11.54
N TYR A 4 -15.11 7.93 -11.51
CA TYR A 4 -15.66 9.28 -11.41
C TYR A 4 -16.16 9.75 -12.77
N TYR A 5 -17.39 10.27 -12.83
CA TYR A 5 -17.86 10.97 -14.01
C TYR A 5 -17.17 12.33 -14.04
N HIS A 6 -16.47 12.62 -15.13
CA HIS A 6 -15.74 13.86 -15.27
C HIS A 6 -15.86 14.42 -16.68
N SER A 7 -15.90 15.75 -16.77
CA SER A 7 -15.81 16.50 -18.01
C SER A 7 -14.87 17.68 -17.79
N SER A 8 -14.18 18.13 -18.84
CA SER A 8 -13.28 19.27 -18.75
C SER A 8 -13.59 20.31 -19.81
N ALA A 9 -13.49 21.58 -19.43
CA ALA A 9 -13.61 22.72 -20.33
C ALA A 9 -12.44 23.68 -20.11
N ILE A 10 -11.89 24.21 -21.20
CA ILE A 10 -10.92 25.30 -21.14
C ILE A 10 -11.71 26.59 -21.36
N VAL A 11 -11.55 27.54 -20.44
CA VAL A 11 -12.26 28.81 -20.46
C VAL A 11 -11.29 29.95 -20.15
N ILE A 12 -11.61 31.14 -20.64
CA ILE A 12 -10.87 32.35 -20.30
C ILE A 12 -11.61 33.00 -19.12
N TYR A 13 -10.96 33.05 -17.96
CA TYR A 13 -11.48 33.71 -16.77
C TYR A 13 -10.62 34.92 -16.42
N LYS A 14 -11.22 36.12 -16.44
CA LYS A 14 -10.53 37.40 -16.16
C LYS A 14 -9.23 37.60 -16.97
N GLY A 15 -9.22 37.17 -18.23
CA GLY A 15 -8.06 37.28 -19.13
C GLY A 15 -6.99 36.18 -18.95
N MET A 16 -7.23 35.20 -18.08
CA MET A 16 -6.35 34.04 -17.89
C MET A 16 -7.02 32.78 -18.43
N GLU A 17 -6.28 31.99 -19.20
CA GLU A 17 -6.74 30.67 -19.63
C GLU A 17 -6.70 29.70 -18.45
N VAL A 18 -7.84 29.09 -18.14
CA VAL A 18 -7.99 28.13 -17.04
C VAL A 18 -8.72 26.89 -17.53
N LYS A 19 -8.38 25.74 -16.94
CA LYS A 19 -9.05 24.47 -17.18
C LYS A 19 -9.92 24.12 -15.99
N LEU A 20 -11.20 23.90 -16.28
CA LEU A 20 -12.20 23.45 -15.33
C LEU A 20 -12.40 21.95 -15.49
N PHE A 21 -12.41 21.23 -14.38
CA PHE A 21 -12.83 19.84 -14.30
C PHE A 21 -14.12 19.76 -13.50
N PHE A 22 -15.19 19.34 -14.14
CA PHE A 22 -16.45 19.01 -13.50
C PHE A 22 -16.39 17.54 -13.09
N CYS A 23 -16.45 17.25 -11.80
CA CYS A 23 -16.34 15.90 -11.26
C CYS A 23 -17.54 15.53 -10.40
N LYS A 24 -18.00 14.28 -10.55
CA LYS A 24 -19.16 13.74 -9.87
C LYS A 24 -18.85 12.35 -9.33
N ALA A 25 -19.04 12.15 -8.03
CA ALA A 25 -18.72 10.90 -7.34
C ALA A 25 -19.79 9.80 -7.54
N SER A 26 -21.03 10.18 -7.83
CA SER A 26 -22.15 9.24 -8.03
C SER A 26 -23.14 9.81 -9.05
N LYS A 27 -23.90 8.95 -9.74
CA LYS A 27 -24.94 9.39 -10.70
C LYS A 27 -25.94 10.37 -10.10
N ARG A 28 -26.20 10.31 -8.79
CA ARG A 28 -27.09 11.24 -8.06
C ARG A 28 -26.36 12.31 -7.22
N GLY A 29 -25.04 12.33 -7.20
CA GLY A 29 -24.26 13.29 -6.41
C GLY A 29 -24.28 14.71 -6.99
N SER A 30 -23.82 15.69 -6.22
CA SER A 30 -23.56 17.05 -6.72
C SER A 30 -22.30 17.07 -7.61
N TYR A 31 -22.25 18.04 -8.53
CA TYR A 31 -21.03 18.34 -9.28
C TYR A 31 -20.10 19.18 -8.42
N ASN A 32 -18.85 18.75 -8.32
CA ASN A 32 -17.75 19.55 -7.80
C ASN A 32 -16.92 20.06 -8.97
N ILE A 33 -16.31 21.24 -8.81
CA ILE A 33 -15.50 21.85 -9.86
C ILE A 33 -14.08 22.04 -9.31
N LEU A 34 -13.10 21.52 -10.05
CA LEU A 34 -11.69 21.82 -9.84
C LEU A 34 -11.25 22.80 -10.92
N LEU A 35 -10.63 23.90 -10.52
CA LEU A 35 -10.05 24.90 -11.42
C LEU A 35 -8.53 24.80 -11.36
N THR A 36 -7.88 24.80 -12.52
CA THR A 36 -6.42 24.90 -12.60
C THR A 36 -6.00 25.89 -13.68
N THR A 37 -4.89 26.59 -13.45
CA THR A 37 -4.23 27.44 -14.44
C THR A 37 -3.35 26.63 -15.40
N ASN A 38 -3.04 25.38 -15.06
CA ASN A 38 -2.24 24.49 -15.91
C ASN A 38 -3.14 23.65 -16.82
N THR A 39 -3.29 24.09 -18.07
CA THR A 39 -4.16 23.45 -19.08
C THR A 39 -3.66 22.09 -19.55
N ALA A 40 -2.37 21.78 -19.37
CA ALA A 40 -1.75 20.50 -19.73
C ALA A 40 -2.09 19.36 -18.77
N LEU A 41 -2.62 19.65 -17.57
CA LEU A 41 -2.96 18.61 -16.60
C LEU A 41 -4.14 17.75 -17.07
N ASN A 42 -4.03 16.45 -16.80
CA ASN A 42 -5.16 15.53 -16.91
C ASN A 42 -5.96 15.50 -15.61
N PHE A 43 -7.23 15.10 -15.68
CA PHE A 43 -8.12 15.06 -14.51
C PHE A 43 -7.53 14.27 -13.34
N ASN A 44 -6.98 13.08 -13.60
CA ASN A 44 -6.36 12.26 -12.56
C ASN A 44 -5.16 12.94 -11.89
N GLN A 45 -4.36 13.72 -12.63
CA GLN A 45 -3.23 14.46 -12.09
C GLN A 45 -3.72 15.65 -11.25
N ALA A 46 -4.67 16.42 -11.79
CA ALA A 46 -5.29 17.54 -11.07
C ALA A 46 -5.97 17.05 -9.78
N TYR A 47 -6.68 15.92 -9.83
CA TYR A 47 -7.33 15.30 -8.68
C TYR A 47 -6.31 14.82 -7.64
N LYS A 48 -5.20 14.19 -8.05
CA LYS A 48 -4.11 13.79 -7.13
C LYS A 48 -3.51 15.00 -6.42
N ILE A 49 -3.23 16.07 -7.16
CA ILE A 49 -2.70 17.32 -6.59
C ILE A 49 -3.72 17.90 -5.60
N TYR A 50 -5.00 17.93 -5.97
CA TYR A 50 -6.05 18.42 -5.08
C TYR A 50 -6.25 17.53 -3.85
N ALA A 51 -6.10 16.21 -3.97
CA ALA A 51 -6.18 15.28 -2.84
C ALA A 51 -5.14 15.59 -1.76
N ASN A 52 -3.96 16.10 -2.14
CA ASN A 52 -2.97 16.58 -1.18
C ASN A 52 -3.49 17.73 -0.32
N ARG A 53 -4.50 18.51 -0.75
CA ARG A 53 -5.12 19.58 0.06
C ARG A 53 -5.71 19.04 1.37
N TRP A 54 -6.22 17.80 1.37
CA TRP A 54 -6.78 17.19 2.58
C TRP A 54 -5.74 17.05 3.70
N SER A 55 -4.45 16.93 3.34
CA SER A 55 -3.36 16.88 4.33
C SER A 55 -3.32 18.11 5.24
N ILE A 56 -3.70 19.29 4.73
CA ILE A 56 -3.74 20.53 5.51
C ILE A 56 -4.87 20.48 6.56
N GLU A 57 -6.02 19.90 6.22
CA GLU A 57 -7.13 19.74 7.17
C GLU A 57 -6.75 18.76 8.28
N VAL A 58 -6.01 17.69 7.95
CA VAL A 58 -5.44 16.77 8.93
C VAL A 58 -4.43 17.49 9.81
N PHE A 59 -3.48 18.24 9.23
CA PHE A 59 -2.53 19.06 9.97
C PHE A 59 -3.25 19.96 10.99
N PHE A 60 -4.22 20.77 10.56
CA PHE A 60 -4.90 21.69 11.48
C PHE A 60 -5.70 20.98 12.57
N ARG A 61 -6.28 19.80 12.26
CA ARG A 61 -6.96 18.98 13.26
C ARG A 61 -5.97 18.50 14.33
N GLU A 62 -4.89 17.86 13.91
CA GLU A 62 -3.87 17.29 14.79
C GLU A 62 -3.17 18.39 15.60
N SER A 63 -2.80 19.49 14.97
CA SER A 63 -2.12 20.61 15.62
C SER A 63 -2.98 21.28 16.68
N LYS A 64 -4.29 21.43 16.45
CA LYS A 64 -5.21 21.99 17.46
C LYS A 64 -5.48 21.02 18.60
N GLN A 65 -5.68 19.73 18.29
CA GLN A 65 -6.02 18.72 19.28
C GLN A 65 -4.82 18.34 20.16
N HIS A 66 -3.66 18.07 19.54
CA HIS A 66 -2.51 17.48 20.21
C HIS A 66 -1.37 18.47 20.45
N LEU A 67 -1.16 19.44 19.57
CA LEU A 67 -0.03 20.38 19.65
C LEU A 67 -0.42 21.78 20.14
N GLN A 68 -1.66 21.92 20.65
CA GLN A 68 -2.15 23.12 21.32
C GLN A 68 -2.09 24.40 20.46
N LEU A 69 -2.17 24.26 19.13
CA LEU A 69 -2.20 25.38 18.21
C LEU A 69 -3.33 26.36 18.56
N GLY A 70 -2.97 27.62 18.81
CA GLY A 70 -3.91 28.68 19.18
C GLY A 70 -4.35 28.69 20.66
N LYS A 71 -3.74 27.87 21.53
CA LYS A 71 -4.03 27.90 22.98
C LYS A 71 -3.13 28.84 23.79
N CYS A 72 -2.16 29.51 23.16
CA CYS A 72 -1.31 30.49 23.81
C CYS A 72 -2.16 31.64 24.40
N GLN A 73 -2.02 31.90 25.71
CA GLN A 73 -2.74 32.96 26.43
C GLN A 73 -1.89 34.24 26.57
N SER A 74 -0.69 34.27 25.99
CA SER A 74 0.17 35.45 26.05
C SER A 74 -0.46 36.60 25.26
N GLN A 75 -0.42 37.79 25.84
CA GLN A 75 -0.89 39.02 25.21
C GLN A 75 0.14 39.64 24.26
N ASP A 76 1.38 39.16 24.33
CA ASP A 76 2.46 39.57 23.45
C ASP A 76 2.37 38.86 22.09
N PHE A 77 2.51 39.62 21.01
CA PHE A 77 2.37 39.10 19.65
C PHE A 77 3.56 38.21 19.25
N ASP A 78 4.77 38.55 19.68
CA ASP A 78 5.97 37.75 19.41
C ASP A 78 5.87 36.39 20.10
N ALA A 79 5.34 36.34 21.31
CA ALA A 79 5.04 35.10 22.02
C ALA A 79 4.02 34.21 21.27
N GLN A 80 2.99 34.81 20.66
CA GLN A 80 2.02 34.06 19.84
C GLN A 80 2.64 33.51 18.54
N ILE A 81 3.49 34.30 17.89
CA ILE A 81 4.27 33.86 16.72
C ILE A 81 5.19 32.70 17.09
N ALA A 82 5.94 32.84 18.19
CA ALA A 82 6.86 31.82 18.67
C ALA A 82 6.12 30.51 19.01
N ALA A 83 4.99 30.59 19.73
CA ALA A 83 4.18 29.43 20.06
C ALA A 83 3.62 28.72 18.81
N THR A 84 3.14 29.48 17.83
CA THR A 84 2.65 28.94 16.55
C THR A 84 3.78 28.27 15.76
N THR A 85 4.93 28.91 15.70
CA THR A 85 6.13 28.38 15.01
C THR A 85 6.60 27.09 15.67
N LEU A 86 6.64 27.04 17.00
CA LEU A 86 7.01 25.86 17.75
C LEU A 86 6.04 24.70 17.49
N CYS A 87 4.74 24.96 17.47
CA CYS A 87 3.73 23.95 17.13
C CYS A 87 3.95 23.37 15.71
N ILE A 88 4.30 24.21 14.73
CA ILE A 88 4.58 23.76 13.35
C ILE A 88 5.85 22.91 13.31
N LEU A 89 6.91 23.32 14.01
CA LEU A 89 8.16 22.56 14.10
C LEU A 89 7.94 21.19 14.76
N GLN A 90 7.17 21.13 15.85
CA GLN A 90 6.79 19.88 16.51
C GLN A 90 6.01 18.95 15.57
N TYR A 91 5.05 19.50 14.81
CA TYR A 91 4.32 18.72 13.83
C TYR A 91 5.25 18.14 12.75
N ASN A 92 6.16 18.94 12.21
CA ASN A 92 7.09 18.50 11.19
C ASN A 92 8.00 17.37 11.70
N LEU A 93 8.51 17.49 12.92
CA LEU A 93 9.31 16.43 13.55
C LEU A 93 8.49 15.14 13.71
N LEU A 94 7.25 15.25 14.19
CA LEU A 94 6.37 14.10 14.35
C LEU A 94 6.00 13.47 13.00
N ALA A 95 5.75 14.28 11.96
CA ALA A 95 5.45 13.79 10.62
C ALA A 95 6.64 13.02 10.02
N VAL A 96 7.87 13.50 10.24
CA VAL A 96 9.09 12.79 9.84
C VAL A 96 9.26 11.50 10.62
N ALA A 97 9.08 11.51 11.95
CA ALA A 97 9.14 10.31 12.77
C ALA A 97 8.10 9.27 12.30
N ARG A 98 6.84 9.68 12.12
CA ARG A 98 5.78 8.83 11.58
C ARG A 98 6.11 8.27 10.21
N ARG A 99 6.73 9.07 9.34
CA ARG A 99 7.18 8.61 8.02
C ARG A 99 8.16 7.45 8.17
N PHE A 100 9.21 7.61 8.98
CA PHE A 100 10.20 6.55 9.19
C PHE A 100 9.59 5.30 9.85
N SER A 101 8.76 5.46 10.88
CA SER A 101 8.09 4.33 11.52
C SER A 101 7.13 3.59 10.57
N ALA A 102 6.35 4.31 9.75
CA ALA A 102 5.44 3.68 8.80
C ALA A 102 6.17 2.98 7.64
N TYR A 103 7.29 3.54 7.17
CA TYR A 103 8.15 2.86 6.20
C TYR A 103 8.82 1.62 6.78
N GLN A 104 9.23 1.65 8.06
CA GLN A 104 9.75 0.47 8.75
C GLN A 104 8.69 -0.62 8.87
N THR A 105 7.49 -0.30 9.37
CA THR A 105 6.43 -1.32 9.54
C THR A 105 5.95 -1.92 8.22
N THR A 106 5.79 -1.11 7.19
CA THR A 106 5.34 -1.58 5.87
C THR A 106 6.48 -2.32 5.14
N GLY A 107 7.70 -1.83 5.24
CA GLY A 107 8.88 -2.44 4.62
C GLY A 107 9.28 -3.76 5.27
N GLU A 108 9.14 -3.89 6.59
CA GLU A 108 9.33 -5.17 7.30
C GLU A 108 8.30 -6.20 6.87
N LEU A 109 7.02 -5.82 6.80
CA LEU A 109 5.96 -6.70 6.31
C LEU A 109 6.23 -7.20 4.89
N PHE A 110 6.67 -6.33 3.98
CA PHE A 110 7.01 -6.74 2.61
C PHE A 110 8.23 -7.66 2.56
N ARG A 111 9.26 -7.44 3.40
CA ARG A 111 10.41 -8.35 3.48
C ARG A 111 10.06 -9.71 4.06
N GLU A 112 9.15 -9.75 5.02
CA GLU A 112 8.64 -11.00 5.59
C GLU A 112 7.87 -11.80 4.53
N ILE A 113 6.94 -11.15 3.83
CA ILE A 113 6.20 -11.77 2.72
C ILE A 113 7.14 -12.24 1.59
N GLU A 114 8.15 -11.43 1.23
CA GLU A 114 9.15 -11.80 0.21
C GLU A 114 9.95 -13.03 0.65
N LYS A 115 10.41 -13.05 1.91
CA LYS A 115 11.14 -14.19 2.48
C LYS A 115 10.28 -15.45 2.50
N ASP A 116 9.03 -15.35 2.92
CA ASP A 116 8.09 -16.49 2.97
C ASP A 116 7.78 -17.00 1.56
N THR A 117 7.60 -16.09 0.60
CA THR A 117 7.40 -16.44 -0.82
C THR A 117 8.62 -17.14 -1.42
N LEU A 118 9.83 -16.65 -1.10
CA LEU A 118 11.08 -17.29 -1.51
C LEU A 118 11.23 -18.69 -0.90
N GLN A 119 10.90 -18.87 0.39
CA GLN A 119 10.93 -20.18 1.04
C GLN A 119 9.96 -21.18 0.41
N LEU A 120 8.73 -20.74 0.07
CA LEU A 120 7.76 -21.57 -0.65
C LEU A 120 8.28 -21.96 -2.03
N THR A 121 8.84 -21.01 -2.78
CA THR A 121 9.40 -21.25 -4.11
C THR A 121 10.54 -22.28 -4.07
N ILE A 122 11.44 -22.19 -3.09
CA ILE A 122 12.54 -23.16 -2.93
C ILE A 122 12.00 -24.54 -2.56
N SER A 123 11.00 -24.60 -1.66
CA SER A 123 10.38 -25.87 -1.25
C SER A 123 9.68 -26.56 -2.41
N GLU A 124 9.01 -25.80 -3.28
CA GLU A 124 8.40 -26.32 -4.51
C GLU A 124 9.45 -26.84 -5.49
N HIS A 125 10.57 -26.14 -5.69
CA HIS A 125 11.66 -26.62 -6.54
C HIS A 125 12.31 -27.90 -6.01
N ILE A 126 12.57 -28.00 -4.70
CA ILE A 126 13.12 -29.22 -4.09
C ILE A 126 12.15 -30.40 -4.28
N TRP A 127 10.85 -30.16 -4.12
CA TRP A 127 9.83 -31.18 -4.32
C TRP A 127 9.78 -31.68 -5.77
N GLN A 128 9.91 -30.78 -6.75
CA GLN A 128 9.99 -31.16 -8.17
C GLN A 128 11.22 -32.04 -8.45
N ILE A 129 12.39 -31.67 -7.93
CA ILE A 129 13.62 -32.46 -8.09
C ILE A 129 13.46 -33.86 -7.48
N ILE A 130 12.78 -33.98 -6.33
CA ILE A 130 12.52 -35.28 -5.70
C ILE A 130 11.60 -36.12 -6.59
N ILE A 131 10.53 -35.54 -7.15
CA ILE A 131 9.62 -36.25 -8.05
C ILE A 131 10.36 -36.73 -9.30
N GLU A 132 11.17 -35.88 -9.92
CA GLU A 132 11.97 -36.23 -11.10
C GLU A 132 12.93 -37.38 -10.79
N LEU A 133 13.64 -37.32 -9.65
CA LEU A 133 14.55 -38.40 -9.24
C LEU A 133 13.82 -39.72 -9.01
N VAL A 134 12.63 -39.68 -8.38
CA VAL A 134 11.83 -40.88 -8.15
C VAL A 134 11.29 -41.46 -9.46
N ALA A 135 10.89 -40.61 -10.40
CA ALA A 135 10.45 -41.05 -11.72
C ALA A 135 11.59 -41.79 -12.47
N GLU A 136 12.81 -41.25 -12.46
CA GLU A 136 13.98 -41.91 -13.06
C GLU A 136 14.31 -43.26 -12.40
N ILE A 137 14.21 -43.35 -11.07
CA ILE A 137 14.42 -44.62 -10.34
C ILE A 137 13.31 -45.63 -10.68
N ALA A 138 12.07 -45.17 -10.75
CA ALA A 138 10.92 -45.99 -11.10
C ALA A 138 11.06 -46.57 -12.52
N GLU A 139 11.54 -45.78 -13.49
CA GLU A 139 11.85 -46.26 -14.83
C GLU A 139 12.95 -47.35 -14.83
N ILE A 140 14.03 -47.17 -14.06
CA ILE A 140 15.11 -48.16 -13.95
C ILE A 140 14.60 -49.48 -13.34
N LEU A 141 13.73 -49.39 -12.34
CA LEU A 141 13.15 -50.55 -11.64
C LEU A 141 11.94 -51.14 -12.38
N ASN A 142 11.44 -50.46 -13.42
CA ASN A 142 10.25 -50.81 -14.19
C ASN A 142 8.99 -50.91 -13.30
N ILE A 143 8.89 -50.01 -12.31
CA ILE A 143 7.79 -49.88 -11.34
C ILE A 143 7.08 -48.56 -11.62
N ASP A 144 5.79 -48.47 -11.30
CA ASP A 144 5.06 -47.20 -11.41
C ASP A 144 5.58 -46.17 -10.37
N PRO A 145 5.86 -44.91 -10.76
CA PRO A 145 6.39 -43.90 -9.86
C PRO A 145 5.47 -43.61 -8.66
N GLU A 146 4.15 -43.67 -8.83
CA GLU A 146 3.21 -43.42 -7.72
C GLU A 146 3.23 -44.59 -6.74
N GLU A 147 3.33 -45.82 -7.25
CA GLU A 147 3.45 -47.04 -6.44
C GLU A 147 4.77 -47.04 -5.64
N LEU A 148 5.88 -46.63 -6.25
CA LEU A 148 7.18 -46.49 -5.58
C LEU A 148 7.15 -45.43 -4.46
N ILE A 149 6.49 -44.28 -4.70
CA ILE A 149 6.32 -43.25 -3.65
C ILE A 149 5.50 -43.80 -2.48
N LEU A 150 4.39 -44.49 -2.78
CA LEU A 150 3.51 -45.06 -1.76
C LEU A 150 4.24 -46.12 -0.92
N GLU A 151 5.04 -46.98 -1.56
CA GLU A 151 5.81 -48.02 -0.88
C GLU A 151 6.90 -47.41 0.01
N LEU A 152 7.70 -46.47 -0.51
CA LEU A 152 8.73 -45.74 0.25
C LEU A 152 8.17 -44.98 1.47
N VAL A 153 6.95 -44.43 1.35
CA VAL A 153 6.27 -43.71 2.42
C VAL A 153 5.69 -44.68 3.46
N SER A 154 5.15 -45.81 3.01
CA SER A 154 4.55 -46.82 3.89
C SER A 154 5.57 -47.55 4.76
N GLU A 155 6.77 -47.80 4.21
CA GLU A 155 7.86 -48.45 4.95
C GLU A 155 8.63 -47.51 5.87
N ASN A 156 8.50 -46.19 5.68
CA ASN A 156 9.31 -45.21 6.41
C ASN A 156 8.45 -44.20 7.18
N GLN A 157 8.20 -44.49 8.46
CA GLN A 157 7.44 -43.62 9.38
C GLN A 157 8.01 -42.19 9.51
N ARG A 158 9.28 -41.95 9.13
CA ARG A 158 9.88 -40.61 9.10
C ARG A 158 9.44 -39.80 7.87
N LEU A 159 9.23 -40.46 6.72
CA LEU A 159 8.81 -39.82 5.47
C LEU A 159 7.32 -39.44 5.47
N ALA A 160 6.48 -40.25 6.14
CA ALA A 160 5.06 -39.96 6.34
C ALA A 160 4.79 -38.59 7.00
N LYS A 161 5.74 -38.04 7.77
CA LYS A 161 5.62 -36.72 8.41
C LYS A 161 5.75 -35.55 7.42
N PHE A 162 6.49 -35.72 6.32
CA PHE A 162 6.72 -34.65 5.34
C PHE A 162 5.54 -34.46 4.38
N ILE A 163 4.75 -35.51 4.12
CA ILE A 163 3.55 -35.44 3.27
C ILE A 163 2.38 -34.71 3.97
N ASN A 164 2.32 -34.76 5.30
CA ASN A 164 1.30 -34.06 6.08
C ASN A 164 1.47 -32.53 6.14
N LEU A 165 2.46 -31.94 5.47
CA LEU A 165 2.62 -30.48 5.31
C LEU A 165 1.70 -29.88 4.24
N LYS A 166 0.80 -30.67 3.63
CA LYS A 166 -0.13 -30.21 2.58
C LYS A 166 -1.27 -29.25 2.99
N PRO A 167 -1.63 -28.93 4.25
CA PRO A 167 -2.74 -28.00 4.48
C PRO A 167 -2.26 -26.58 4.79
N LEU A 168 -1.61 -25.90 3.84
CA LEU A 168 -1.54 -24.43 3.82
C LEU A 168 -1.78 -23.86 2.41
N ARG A 169 -2.52 -24.58 1.56
CA ARG A 169 -2.88 -24.12 0.20
C ARG A 169 -4.24 -23.42 0.10
N GLN A 170 -4.96 -23.20 1.20
CA GLN A 170 -6.25 -22.49 1.16
C GLN A 170 -6.45 -21.58 2.37
N ALA A 171 -5.81 -20.42 2.34
CA ALA A 171 -6.31 -19.22 3.01
C ALA A 171 -6.08 -18.06 2.05
N GLY A 172 -7.05 -17.87 1.16
CA GLY A 172 -7.32 -16.56 0.56
C GLY A 172 -8.15 -15.72 1.52
#